data_AF-A0A357KLL6-F1
#
_entry.id   AF-A0A357KLL6-F1
#
_cell.length_a   1.000
_cell.length_b   1.000
_cell.length_c   1.000
_cell.angle_alpha   90.00
_cell.angle_beta   90.00
_cell.angle_gamma   90.00
#
_symmetry.space_group_name_H-M   'P 1'
#
loop_
_entity.id
_entity.type
_entity.pdbx_description
1 polymer ?
#
loop_
_entity_poly.entity_id
_entity_poly.type
_entity_poly.pdbx_seq_one_letter_code
_entity_poly.pdbx_strand_id
1 'polypeptide(L)' 'LEHQQQIFEPFFQGQQLPKGPVKGTGLGLAIAQRYVQLHNGCIEARETPQGAHFRVCLPMQQPGDKHVKA' A
#
# COMPACT_ATOMS: atom_id res chain seq x y z
N LEU A 1 13.16 2.06 -10.76
CA LEU A 1 11.74 2.19 -11.19
C LEU A 1 11.02 0.83 -11.27
N GLU A 2 11.70 -0.29 -11.52
CA GLU A 2 11.05 -1.59 -11.83
C GLU A 2 10.34 -2.30 -10.66
N HIS A 3 10.68 -1.98 -9.40
CA HIS A 3 10.13 -2.67 -8.23
C HIS A 3 8.87 -2.02 -7.61
N GLN A 4 8.40 -0.88 -8.14
CA GLN A 4 7.31 -0.13 -7.48
C GLN A 4 5.99 -0.90 -7.42
N GLN A 5 5.74 -1.81 -8.37
CA GLN A 5 4.59 -2.73 -8.31
C GLN A 5 4.93 -4.00 -7.52
N GLN A 6 6.16 -4.50 -7.64
CA GLN A 6 6.58 -5.75 -7.00
C GLN A 6 6.61 -5.67 -5.47
N ILE A 7 6.82 -4.49 -4.88
CA ILE A 7 6.79 -4.30 -3.41
C ILE A 7 5.42 -4.58 -2.77
N PHE A 8 4.35 -4.63 -3.56
CA PHE A 8 3.02 -5.02 -3.09
C PHE A 8 2.73 -6.51 -3.25
N GLU A 9 3.64 -7.27 -3.88
CA GLU A 9 3.51 -8.72 -3.98
C GLU A 9 3.71 -9.38 -2.61
N PRO A 10 2.89 -10.39 -2.25
CA PRO A 10 3.10 -11.15 -1.03
C PRO A 10 4.51 -11.71 -0.95
N PHE A 11 5.13 -11.63 0.24
CA PHE A 11 6.47 -12.13 0.51
C PHE A 11 7.61 -11.39 -0.22
N PHE A 12 7.32 -10.30 -0.94
CA PHE A 12 8.37 -9.49 -1.54
C PHE A 12 9.24 -8.85 -0.45
N GLN A 13 10.55 -8.97 -0.62
CA GLN A 13 11.57 -8.38 0.25
C GLN A 13 12.58 -7.64 -0.62
N GLY A 14 12.86 -6.37 -0.31
CA GLY A 14 13.86 -5.58 -1.04
C GLY A 14 15.27 -6.17 -0.89
N GLN A 15 16.13 -5.96 -1.89
CA GLN A 15 17.50 -6.51 -1.91
C GLN A 15 18.42 -5.94 -0.82
N GLN A 16 18.06 -4.80 -0.21
CA GLN A 16 18.80 -4.15 0.87
C GLN A 16 18.07 -4.40 2.20
N LEU A 17 18.21 -5.62 2.72
CA LEU A 17 17.65 -5.96 4.03
C LEU A 17 18.53 -5.39 5.15
N PRO A 18 17.98 -4.62 6.11
CA PRO A 18 18.71 -4.28 7.32
C PRO A 18 19.12 -5.58 8.04
N LYS A 19 20.38 -5.67 8.48
CA LYS A 19 20.89 -6.78 9.31
C LYS A 19 20.37 -6.69 10.76
N GLY A 20 19.05 -6.58 10.92
CA GLY A 20 18.37 -6.46 12.21
C GLY A 20 17.54 -7.72 12.55
N PRO A 21 17.28 -7.98 13.85
CA PRO A 21 16.65 -9.23 14.32
C PRO A 21 15.16 -9.38 13.97
N VAL A 22 14.49 -8.31 13.51
CA VAL A 22 13.07 -8.35 13.18
C VAL A 22 12.89 -8.31 11.66
N LYS A 23 12.83 -9.50 11.07
CA LYS A 23 12.55 -9.67 9.64
C LYS A 23 11.03 -9.63 9.44
N GLY A 24 10.52 -8.59 8.78
CA GLY A 24 9.12 -8.58 8.34
C GLY A 24 8.87 -9.68 7.31
N THR A 25 7.70 -10.32 7.33
CA THR A 25 7.34 -11.41 6.41
C THR A 25 7.15 -10.97 4.94
N GLY A 26 7.23 -9.67 4.66
CA GLY A 26 6.94 -9.11 3.34
C GLY A 26 5.43 -9.05 3.02
N LEU A 27 4.55 -9.22 4.02
CA LEU A 27 3.09 -9.23 3.81
C LEU A 27 2.42 -7.86 4.01
N GLY A 28 3.05 -6.94 4.74
CA GLY A 28 2.40 -5.69 5.17
C GLY A 28 1.84 -4.85 4.01
N LEU A 29 2.63 -4.65 2.95
CA LEU A 29 2.20 -3.87 1.78
C LEU A 29 1.16 -4.60 0.93
N ALA A 30 1.26 -5.91 0.78
CA ALA A 30 0.25 -6.72 0.09
C ALA A 30 -1.12 -6.64 0.80
N ILE A 31 -1.10 -6.73 2.13
CA ILE A 31 -2.31 -6.57 2.96
C ILE A 31 -2.88 -5.16 2.80
N ALA A 32 -2.05 -4.13 2.90
CA ALA A 32 -2.48 -2.74 2.73
C ALA A 32 -3.12 -2.51 1.35
N GLN A 33 -2.49 -3.00 0.27
CA GLN A 33 -3.04 -2.90 -1.08
C GLN A 33 -4.41 -3.58 -1.18
N ARG A 34 -4.55 -4.77 -0.60
CA ARG A 34 -5.84 -5.49 -0.60
C ARG A 34 -6.93 -4.69 0.12
N TYR A 35 -6.65 -4.13 1.29
CA TYR A 35 -7.62 -3.32 2.02
C TYR A 35 -7.99 -2.04 1.28
N VAL A 36 -7.01 -1.35 0.70
CA VAL A 36 -7.28 -0.13 -0.07
C VAL A 36 -8.16 -0.43 -1.28
N GLN A 37 -7.92 -1.53 -2.00
CA GLN A 37 -8.78 -1.99 -3.09
C GLN A 37 -10.20 -2.33 -2.62
N LEU A 38 -10.36 -2.98 -1.46
CA LEU A 38 -11.67 -3.26 -0.88
C LEU A 38 -12.47 -1.99 -0.55
N HIS A 39 -11.79 -0.88 -0.27
CA HIS A 39 -12.39 0.44 -0.07
C HIS A 39 -12.54 1.23 -1.39
N ASN A 40 -12.40 0.57 -2.54
CA ASN A 40 -12.47 1.20 -3.86
C ASN A 40 -11.43 2.32 -4.06
N GLY A 41 -10.30 2.21 -3.37
CA GLY A 41 -9.19 3.15 -3.44
C GLY A 41 -7.98 2.61 -4.21
N CYS A 42 -6.89 3.38 -4.16
CA CYS A 42 -5.61 3.03 -4.76
C CYS A 42 -4.45 3.34 -3.79
N ILE A 43 -3.41 2.51 -3.80
CA ILE A 43 -2.15 2.74 -3.09
C ILE A 43 -1.00 2.66 -4.09
N GLU A 44 -0.02 3.54 -3.95
CA GLU A 44 1.14 3.62 -4.82
C GLU A 44 2.38 4.06 -4.07
N ALA A 45 3.56 3.56 -4.48
CA ALA A 45 4.83 4.10 -4.04
C ALA A 45 5.23 5.28 -4.92
N ARG A 46 5.64 6.38 -4.30
CA ARG A 46 6.08 7.60 -4.96
C ARG A 46 7.56 7.82 -4.69
N GLU A 47 8.22 8.46 -5.64
CA GLU A 47 9.60 8.90 -5.43
C GLU A 47 9.65 9.96 -4.32
N THR A 48 10.67 9.87 -3.49
CA THR A 48 10.93 10.80 -2.39
C THR A 48 12.44 10.99 -2.25
N PRO A 49 12.93 12.20 -1.92
CA PRO A 49 14.35 12.45 -1.72
C PRO A 49 14.96 11.59 -0.60
N GLN A 50 14.15 11.19 0.39
CA GLN A 50 14.60 10.38 1.52
C GLN A 50 13.50 9.43 1.99
N GLY A 51 13.90 8.23 2.43
CA GLY A 51 13.00 7.22 2.99
C GLY A 51 12.07 6.60 1.94
N ALA A 52 10.85 6.30 2.36
CA ALA A 52 9.80 5.73 1.50
C ALA A 52 8.53 6.57 1.59
N HIS A 53 7.91 6.85 0.44
CA HIS A 53 6.66 7.58 0.35
C HIS A 53 5.59 6.71 -0.30
N PHE A 54 4.55 6.39 0.46
CA PHE A 54 3.38 5.66 -0.02
C PHE A 54 2.19 6.61 -0.01
N ARG A 55 1.48 6.68 -1.12
CA ARG A 55 0.25 7.49 -1.24
C ARG A 55 -0.96 6.57 -1.33
N VAL A 56 -1.92 6.80 -0.45
CA VAL A 56 -3.22 6.12 -0.42
C VAL A 56 -4.31 7.12 -0.80
N CYS A 57 -5.14 6.77 -1.77
CA CYS A 57 -6.31 7.54 -2.19
C CYS A 57 -7.56 6.69 -1.96
N LEU A 58 -8.52 7.19 -1.16
CA LEU A 58 -9.81 6.56 -0.93
C LEU A 58 -10.93 7.50 -1.40
N PRO A 59 -12.05 6.97 -1.93
CA PRO A 59 -13.21 7.80 -2.26
C PRO A 59 -13.89 8.31 -0.98
N MET A 60 -14.36 9.56 -1.00
CA MET A 60 -15.09 10.16 0.14
C MET A 60 -16.46 9.53 0.40
N GLN A 61 -17.03 8.87 -0.61
CA GLN A 61 -18.28 8.12 -0.52
C GLN A 61 -18.05 6.74 -1.12
N GLN A 62 -18.47 5.69 -0.42
CA GLN A 62 -18.38 4.35 -0.95
C GLN A 62 -19.46 4.14 -2.03
N PRO A 63 -19.18 3.33 -3.07
CA PRO A 63 -20.20 2.90 -4.01
C PRO A 63 -21.32 2.18 -3.23
N GLY A 64 -22.49 2.82 -3.12
CA GLY A 64 -23.61 2.30 -2.33
C GLY A 64 -24.00 3.18 -1.13
N ASP A 65 -23.20 4.20 -0.79
CA ASP A 65 -23.59 5.22 0.19
C ASP A 65 -24.71 6.10 -0.39
N LYS A 66 -25.95 5.64 -0.21
CA LYS A 66 -27.12 6.50 -0.32
C LYS A 66 -27.11 7.40 0.90
N HIS A 67 -26.42 8.55 0.81
CA HIS A 67 -26.61 9.62 1.79
C HIS A 67 -28.08 10.04 1.72
N VAL A 68 -28.89 9.49 2.63
CA VAL A 68 -30.20 10.02 2.96
C VAL A 68 -29.91 11.41 3.49
N LYS A 69 -30.25 12.44 2.70
CA LYS A 69 -30.23 13.81 3.18
C LYS A 69 -31.21 13.89 4.35
N ALA A 70 -30.70 14.32 5.51
CA ALA A 70 -31.53 14.79 6.62
C ALA A 70 -32.16 16.14 6.25
#